data_AF-A0A7Y8GFV7-F1
#
_entry.id   AF-A0A7Y8GFV7-F1
#
_cell.length_a   1.000
_cell.length_b   1.000
_cell.length_c   1.000
_cell.angle_alpha   90.00
_cell.angle_beta   90.00
_cell.angle_gamma   90.00
#
_symmetry.space_group_name_H-M   'P 1'
#
loop_
_entity.id
_entity.type
_entity.pdbx_description
1 polymer ?
#
loop_
_entity_poly.entity_id
_entity_poly.type
_entity_poly.pdbx_seq_one_letter_code
_entity_poly.pdbx_strand_id
1 'polypeptide(L)'
;MDSWKTLAIALLASVSTQAVSGDGANPIAAAIFLTISAPTILVGATTSLTTEPPKVFKSAKTDALAFIGSDGEIRGAQFEQASRYYRSNAAPPLMSDAQLARAIATSL
;
A
#
# COMPACT_ATOMS: atom_id res chain seq x y z
N MET A 1 -25.06 -31.11 -7.42
CA MET A 1 -23.58 -31.15 -7.28
C MET A 1 -22.89 -30.43 -8.44
N ASP A 2 -23.66 -29.68 -9.24
CA ASP A 2 -23.25 -29.28 -10.59
C ASP A 2 -22.70 -27.85 -10.63
N SER A 3 -23.14 -26.98 -9.72
CA SER A 3 -22.69 -25.59 -9.64
C SER A 3 -21.19 -25.45 -9.32
N TRP A 4 -20.60 -26.39 -8.56
CA TRP A 4 -19.17 -26.41 -8.25
C TRP A 4 -18.33 -26.77 -9.48
N LYS A 5 -18.82 -27.69 -10.31
CA LYS A 5 -18.22 -28.02 -11.61
C LYS A 5 -18.30 -26.83 -12.56
N THR A 6 -19.44 -26.14 -12.61
CA THR A 6 -19.61 -24.93 -13.44
C THR A 6 -18.64 -23.83 -13.02
N LEU A 7 -18.47 -23.61 -11.72
CA LEU A 7 -17.49 -22.67 -11.17
C LEU A 7 -16.05 -23.06 -11.52
N ALA A 8 -15.70 -24.34 -11.38
CA ALA A 8 -14.37 -24.84 -11.71
C ALA A 8 -14.05 -24.66 -13.22
N ILE A 9 -15.03 -24.93 -14.09
CA ILE A 9 -14.87 -24.73 -15.54
C ILE A 9 -14.73 -23.25 -15.88
N ALA A 10 -15.54 -22.38 -15.26
CA ALA A 10 -15.45 -20.93 -15.46
C ALA A 10 -14.08 -20.37 -14.99
N LEU A 11 -13.54 -20.89 -13.88
CA LEU A 11 -12.23 -20.51 -13.38
C LEU A 11 -11.09 -20.99 -14.28
N LEU A 12 -11.18 -22.22 -14.80
CA LEU A 12 -10.19 -22.75 -15.75
C LEU A 12 -10.25 -22.00 -17.09
N ALA A 13 -11.45 -21.62 -17.55
CA ALA A 13 -11.64 -20.83 -18.75
C ALA A 13 -11.12 -19.39 -18.59
N SER A 14 -11.24 -18.77 -17.40
CA SER A 14 -10.72 -17.42 -17.17
C SER A 14 -9.19 -17.33 -17.10
N VAL A 15 -8.52 -18.44 -16.79
CA VAL A 15 -7.05 -18.55 -16.77
C VAL A 15 -6.49 -19.02 -18.12
N SER A 16 -7.35 -19.42 -19.06
CA SER A 16 -6.93 -19.87 -20.39
C SER A 16 -6.39 -18.69 -21.22
N THR A 17 -5.22 -18.85 -21.83
CA THR A 17 -4.62 -17.87 -22.73
C THR A 17 -5.59 -17.55 -23.87
N GLN A 18 -6.08 -16.31 -23.93
CA GLN A 18 -6.96 -15.86 -24.99
C GLN A 18 -6.19 -15.85 -26.32
N ALA A 19 -6.56 -16.74 -27.24
CA ALA A 19 -6.01 -16.76 -28.58
C ALA A 19 -6.56 -15.56 -29.37
N VAL A 20 -5.75 -14.49 -29.47
CA VAL A 20 -6.03 -13.37 -30.37
C VAL A 20 -5.53 -13.75 -31.77
N SER A 21 -6.42 -13.73 -32.76
CA SER A 21 -6.03 -13.83 -34.18
C SER A 21 -5.18 -12.61 -34.55
N GLY A 22 -3.95 -12.86 -34.98
CA GLY A 22 -2.89 -11.87 -35.17
C GLY A 22 -3.04 -10.98 -36.42
N ASP A 23 -4.20 -10.39 -36.64
CA ASP A 23 -4.42 -9.46 -37.77
C ASP A 23 -4.18 -7.98 -37.40
N GLY A 24 -3.42 -7.71 -36.32
CA GLY A 24 -3.09 -6.33 -35.92
C GLY A 24 -2.32 -6.14 -34.61
N ALA A 25 -2.26 -7.14 -33.72
CA ALA A 25 -1.44 -7.10 -32.51
C ALA A 25 -0.20 -7.98 -32.71
N ASN A 26 1.00 -7.39 -32.64
CA ASN A 26 2.24 -8.16 -32.63
C ASN A 26 2.23 -9.07 -31.38
N PRO A 27 2.13 -10.40 -31.53
CA PRO A 27 2.00 -11.32 -30.39
C PRO A 27 3.23 -11.26 -29.47
N ILE A 28 4.40 -10.89 -30.02
CA ILE A 28 5.63 -10.67 -29.25
C ILE A 28 5.48 -9.41 -28.38
N ALA A 29 4.90 -8.34 -28.90
CA ALA A 29 4.65 -7.12 -28.13
C ALA A 29 3.63 -7.35 -27.01
N ALA A 30 2.58 -8.13 -27.27
CA ALA A 30 1.61 -8.51 -26.26
C ALA A 30 2.25 -9.37 -25.15
N ALA A 31 3.11 -10.33 -25.51
CA ALA A 31 3.85 -11.14 -24.55
C ALA A 31 4.80 -10.28 -23.69
N ILE A 32 5.56 -9.37 -24.30
CA ILE A 32 6.45 -8.44 -23.59
C ILE A 32 5.65 -7.58 -22.59
N PHE A 33 4.51 -7.03 -23.01
CA PHE A 33 3.65 -6.22 -22.14
C PHE A 33 3.14 -7.04 -20.95
N LEU A 34 2.65 -8.26 -21.20
CA LEU A 34 2.07 -9.11 -20.17
C LEU A 34 3.12 -9.61 -19.16
N THR A 35 4.35 -9.88 -19.60
CA THR A 35 5.40 -10.43 -18.74
C THR A 35 6.23 -9.36 -18.03
N ILE A 36 6.38 -8.16 -18.60
CA ILE A 36 7.21 -7.10 -18.03
C ILE A 36 6.35 -5.95 -17.51
N SER A 37 5.61 -5.29 -18.40
CA SER A 37 4.91 -4.04 -18.05
C SER A 37 3.77 -4.26 -17.07
N ALA A 38 2.92 -5.27 -17.28
CA ALA A 38 1.76 -5.51 -16.42
C ALA A 38 2.16 -5.84 -14.96
N PRO A 39 3.14 -6.72 -14.67
CA PRO A 39 3.64 -6.93 -13.31
C PRO A 39 4.25 -5.67 -12.70
N THR A 40 5.04 -4.89 -13.44
CA THR A 40 5.63 -3.65 -12.93
C THR A 40 4.58 -2.60 -12.59
N ILE A 41 3.54 -2.44 -13.42
CA ILE A 41 2.42 -1.53 -13.13
C ILE A 41 1.66 -1.98 -11.89
N LEU A 42 1.38 -3.28 -11.76
CA LEU A 42 0.68 -3.84 -10.61
C LEU A 42 1.46 -3.65 -9.31
N VAL A 43 2.76 -3.94 -9.32
CA VAL A 43 3.65 -3.72 -8.17
C VAL A 43 3.76 -2.22 -7.88
N GLY A 44 4.04 -1.39 -8.89
CA GLY A 44 4.18 0.06 -8.72
C GLY A 44 2.92 0.70 -8.12
N ALA A 45 1.74 0.31 -8.59
CA ALA A 45 0.47 0.78 -8.06
C ALA A 45 0.29 0.37 -6.58
N THR A 46 0.50 -0.91 -6.25
CA THR A 46 0.32 -1.41 -4.87
C THR A 46 1.40 -0.88 -3.90
N THR A 47 2.63 -0.69 -4.37
CA THR A 47 3.72 -0.05 -3.62
C THR A 47 3.41 1.42 -3.35
N SER A 48 2.89 2.17 -4.33
CA SER A 48 2.53 3.58 -4.12
C SER A 48 1.44 3.76 -3.07
N LEU A 49 0.48 2.83 -2.99
CA LEU A 49 -0.59 2.85 -1.98
C LEU A 49 -0.09 2.54 -0.56
N THR A 50 1.06 1.89 -0.40
CA THR A 50 1.57 1.42 0.90
C THR A 50 2.80 2.20 1.37
N THR A 51 3.54 2.84 0.46
CA THR A 51 4.83 3.46 0.77
C THR A 51 4.72 4.95 1.06
N GLU A 52 3.60 5.60 0.72
CA GLU A 52 3.47 7.05 0.95
C GLU A 52 2.75 7.36 2.28
N PRO A 53 3.48 7.72 3.35
CA PRO A 53 2.84 8.10 4.61
C PRO A 53 2.01 9.38 4.42
N PRO A 54 0.84 9.48 5.07
CA PRO A 54 0.06 10.70 5.14
C PRO A 54 0.91 11.96 5.39
N LYS A 55 0.59 13.06 4.71
CA LYS A 55 1.33 14.34 4.82
C LYS A 55 1.49 14.81 6.27
N VAL A 56 0.49 14.53 7.12
CA VAL A 56 0.53 14.82 8.57
C VAL A 56 1.70 14.11 9.25
N PHE A 57 2.03 12.87 8.87
CA PHE A 57 3.16 12.13 9.42
C PHE A 57 4.50 12.65 8.90
N LYS A 58 4.59 12.99 7.60
CA LYS A 58 5.79 13.62 7.03
C LYS A 58 6.14 14.93 7.77
N SER A 59 5.13 15.77 8.02
CA SER A 59 5.30 17.02 8.77
C SER A 59 5.61 16.81 10.26
N ALA A 60 5.15 15.71 10.85
CA ALA A 60 5.33 15.41 12.27
C ALA A 60 6.72 14.85 12.61
N LYS A 61 7.60 14.60 11.64
CA LYS A 61 8.91 13.97 11.87
C LYS A 61 9.77 14.71 12.88
N THR A 62 9.88 16.03 12.77
CA THR A 62 10.67 16.85 13.70
C THR A 62 10.05 16.86 15.10
N ASP A 63 8.73 17.00 15.21
CA ASP A 63 8.01 16.99 16.48
C ASP A 63 8.09 15.62 17.17
N ALA A 64 8.06 14.52 16.40
CA ALA A 64 8.24 13.17 16.90
C ALA A 64 9.67 12.94 17.43
N LEU A 65 10.69 13.48 16.76
CA LEU A 65 12.07 13.45 17.27
C LEU A 65 12.21 14.25 18.56
N ALA A 66 11.55 15.41 18.67
CA ALA A 66 11.51 16.19 19.90
C ALA A 66 10.82 15.43 21.04
N PHE A 67 9.68 14.80 20.76
CA PHE A 67 8.95 13.95 21.71
C PHE A 67 9.82 12.79 22.22
N ILE A 68 10.55 12.11 21.33
CA ILE A 68 11.48 11.02 21.71
C ILE A 68 12.63 11.57 22.54
N GLY A 69 13.26 12.66 22.10
CA GLY A 69 14.42 13.25 22.79
C GLY A 69 14.07 13.85 24.16
N SER A 70 12.80 14.13 24.42
CA SER A 70 12.30 14.65 25.68
C SER A 70 11.61 13.61 26.56
N ASP A 71 11.72 12.31 26.24
CA ASP A 71 10.97 11.22 26.92
C ASP A 71 9.45 11.48 27.04
N GLY A 72 8.88 12.17 26.05
CA GLY A 72 7.45 12.47 25.95
C GLY A 72 7.00 13.82 26.51
N GLU A 73 7.88 14.61 27.12
CA GLU A 73 7.55 15.93 27.68
C GLU A 73 7.17 16.98 26.62
N ILE A 74 7.84 16.99 25.45
CA ILE A 74 7.59 17.95 24.38
C ILE A 74 6.66 17.32 23.34
N ARG A 75 5.42 17.79 23.32
CA ARG A 75 4.38 17.38 22.37
C ARG A 75 4.13 18.46 21.32
N GLY A 76 4.92 18.42 20.25
CA GLY A 76 4.80 19.36 19.13
C GLY A 76 3.45 19.25 18.41
N ALA A 77 2.98 20.36 17.84
CA ALA A 77 1.63 20.47 17.26
C ALA A 77 1.39 19.49 16.10
N GLN A 78 2.39 19.22 15.27
CA GLN A 78 2.29 18.28 14.15
C GLN A 78 2.23 16.83 14.65
N PHE A 79 3.02 16.50 15.69
CA PHE A 79 2.95 15.17 16.31
C PHE A 79 1.60 14.94 17.01
N GLU A 80 1.03 15.95 17.67
CA GLU A 80 -0.32 15.86 18.23
C GLU A 80 -1.38 15.65 17.17
N GLN A 81 -1.30 16.39 16.06
CA GLN A 81 -2.20 16.20 14.92
C GLN A 81 -2.08 14.78 14.34
N ALA A 82 -0.86 14.29 14.18
CA ALA A 82 -0.58 12.93 13.73
C ALA A 82 -1.14 11.88 14.69
N SER A 83 -0.95 12.01 16.00
CA SER A 83 -1.49 11.09 17.00
C SER A 83 -3.03 11.05 16.97
N ARG A 84 -3.68 12.21 16.86
CA ARG A 84 -5.14 12.30 16.71
C ARG A 84 -5.62 11.60 15.44
N TYR A 85 -4.97 11.87 14.31
CA TYR A 85 -5.29 11.23 13.03
C TYR A 85 -5.09 9.70 13.08
N TYR A 86 -4.01 9.24 13.73
CA TYR A 86 -3.76 7.82 13.92
C TYR A 86 -4.87 7.16 14.74
N ARG A 87 -5.22 7.74 15.89
CA ARG A 87 -6.26 7.20 16.78
C ARG A 87 -7.66 7.24 16.16
N SER A 88 -7.97 8.21 15.31
CA SER A 88 -9.26 8.27 14.61
C SER A 88 -9.38 7.20 13.52
N ASN A 89 -8.27 6.83 12.89
CA ASN A 89 -8.27 5.95 11.71
C ASN A 89 -7.87 4.50 12.02
N ALA A 90 -7.23 4.25 13.17
CA ALA A 90 -6.87 2.92 13.65
C ALA A 90 -7.57 2.66 14.99
N ALA A 91 -8.80 2.14 14.93
CA ALA A 91 -9.58 1.74 16.10
C ALA A 91 -9.74 0.21 16.15
N PRO A 92 -9.18 -0.49 17.16
CA PRO A 92 -8.41 0.03 18.29
C PRO A 92 -6.97 0.46 17.89
N PRO A 93 -6.35 1.43 18.61
CA PRO A 93 -4.96 1.80 18.37
C PRO A 93 -4.03 0.62 18.65
N LEU A 94 -3.09 0.35 17.75
CA LEU A 94 -2.12 -0.75 17.84
C LEU A 94 -0.78 -0.31 18.43
N MET A 95 -0.57 1.00 18.57
CA MET A 95 0.69 1.61 18.99
C MET A 95 0.45 2.63 20.09
N SER A 96 1.34 2.66 21.08
CA SER A 96 1.45 3.78 22.03
C SER A 96 1.98 5.03 21.32
N ASP A 97 1.84 6.21 21.94
CA ASP A 97 2.39 7.45 21.37
C ASP A 97 3.91 7.36 21.17
N ALA A 98 4.64 6.68 22.06
CA ALA A 98 6.08 6.46 21.91
C ALA A 98 6.41 5.56 20.71
N GLN A 99 5.61 4.50 20.47
CA GLN A 99 5.76 3.64 19.30
C GLN A 99 5.41 4.40 18.01
N LEU A 100 4.36 5.22 18.05
CA LEU A 100 3.96 6.06 16.93
C LEU A 100 5.05 7.10 16.60
N ALA A 101 5.61 7.77 17.62
CA ALA A 101 6.70 8.72 17.44
C ALA A 101 7.91 8.07 16.76
N ARG A 102 8.31 6.86 17.19
CA ARG A 102 9.41 6.12 16.56
C ARG A 102 9.12 5.76 15.11
N ALA A 103 7.91 5.27 14.82
CA ALA A 103 7.50 4.93 13.46
C ALA A 103 7.54 6.15 12.53
N ILE A 104 7.07 7.31 13.00
CA ILE A 104 7.13 8.57 12.26
C ILE A 104 8.59 9.02 12.07
N ALA A 105 9.42 8.94 13.11
CA ALA A 105 10.84 9.33 13.05
C ALA A 105 11.65 8.51 12.03
N THR A 106 11.34 7.23 11.86
CA THR A 106 12.02 6.34 10.89
C THR A 106 11.38 6.32 9.50
N SER A 107 10.30 7.07 9.26
CA SER A 107 9.68 7.16 7.95
C SER A 107 10.58 7.90 6.93
N LEU A 108 10.57 7.45 5.68
CA LEU A 108 11.35 8.00 4.57
C LEU A 108 10.75 9.33 4.06
#